data_AF-A0A7W0D0Q9-F1
#
_entry.id   AF-A0A7W0D0Q9-F1
#
_cell.length_a   1.000
_cell.length_b   1.000
_cell.length_c   1.000
_cell.angle_alpha   90.00
_cell.angle_beta   90.00
_cell.angle_gamma   90.00
#
_symmetry.space_group_name_H-M   'P 1'
#
loop_
_entity.id
_entity.type
_entity.pdbx_description
1 polymer ?
#
loop_
_entity_poly.entity_id
_entity_poly.type
_entity_poly.pdbx_seq_one_letter_code
_entity_poly.pdbx_strand_id
1 'polypeptide(L)'
;MDALSTRAMPARAASQVITAMFPDPLDEDEARDVCVTATARKITRVAMVASETASRFQREGIGQDPMAWMLAPRALFGGQNAIEACLERQNFVRAILLHGLSVGLDAAPDQIDRLLADAADDDPESPWMDPGRNVGGNRRERMRRLRLYTAIIVIARGGELVHAFHASFASSAAVIRERIQARLGLAAAEQAQIRLGIDPDCPTTIAMVPPGILDVLCQSGRRPRSSEIPGLDITVEQRLPT
;
A
#
# COMPACT_ATOMS: atom_id res chain seq x y z
N MET A 1 -47.21 13.07 46.34
CA MET A 1 -46.11 14.06 46.41
C MET A 1 -44.83 13.31 46.12
N ASP A 2 -44.10 13.78 45.13
CA ASP A 2 -43.25 13.00 44.25
C ASP A 2 -41.93 12.55 44.86
N ALA A 3 -41.56 11.30 44.62
CA ALA A 3 -40.21 10.80 44.80
C ALA A 3 -39.41 11.06 43.51
N LEU A 4 -38.55 12.07 43.55
CA LEU A 4 -37.61 12.40 42.48
C LEU A 4 -36.56 11.28 42.36
N SER A 5 -36.73 10.45 41.33
CA SER A 5 -35.78 9.44 40.89
C SER A 5 -34.63 10.11 40.14
N THR A 6 -33.55 10.46 40.84
CA THR A 6 -32.31 10.96 40.25
C THR A 6 -31.59 9.82 39.51
N ARG A 7 -31.81 9.73 38.21
CA ARG A 7 -31.15 8.78 37.31
C ARG A 7 -29.68 9.18 37.17
N ALA A 8 -28.79 8.47 37.86
CA ALA A 8 -27.35 8.63 37.69
C ALA A 8 -26.98 8.27 36.23
N MET A 9 -26.52 9.28 35.49
CA MET A 9 -25.89 9.11 34.17
C MET A 9 -24.55 8.39 34.39
N PRO A 10 -24.25 7.30 33.65
CA PRO A 10 -22.95 6.66 33.77
C PRO A 10 -21.88 7.64 33.29
N ALA A 11 -20.85 7.80 34.12
CA ALA A 11 -19.68 8.60 33.83
C ALA A 11 -19.13 8.21 32.46
N ARG A 12 -19.09 9.17 31.53
CA ARG A 12 -18.35 9.07 30.28
C ARG A 12 -16.93 8.64 30.66
N ALA A 13 -16.55 7.41 30.34
CA ALA A 13 -15.18 6.95 30.46
C ALA A 13 -14.33 7.97 29.72
N ALA A 14 -13.50 8.69 30.47
CA ALA A 14 -12.50 9.58 29.90
C ALA A 14 -11.67 8.71 28.96
N SER A 15 -11.84 8.92 27.66
CA SER A 15 -10.94 8.38 26.65
C SER A 15 -9.57 8.93 27.00
N GLN A 16 -8.76 8.15 27.70
CA GLN A 16 -7.36 8.46 27.93
C GLN A 16 -6.71 8.47 26.55
N VAL A 17 -6.62 9.66 25.97
CA VAL A 17 -5.72 9.93 24.86
C VAL A 17 -4.33 9.72 25.45
N ILE A 18 -3.77 8.54 25.25
CA ILE A 18 -2.34 8.33 25.44
C ILE A 18 -1.71 9.15 24.33
N THR A 19 -1.40 10.41 24.62
CA THR A 19 -0.52 11.21 23.78
C THR A 19 0.83 10.53 23.86
N ALA A 20 1.12 9.64 22.92
CA ALA A 20 2.48 9.17 22.69
C ALA A 20 3.28 10.44 22.35
N MET A 21 4.04 10.92 23.33
CA MET A 21 4.90 12.09 23.16
C MET A 21 6.09 11.66 22.34
N PHE A 22 6.14 12.10 21.10
CA PHE A 22 7.30 11.94 20.23
C PHE A 22 8.20 13.17 20.35
N PRO A 23 9.53 13.02 20.21
CA PRO A 23 10.43 14.17 20.11
C PRO A 23 9.98 15.11 18.99
N ASP A 24 10.09 16.41 19.21
CA ASP A 24 9.83 17.41 18.16
C ASP A 24 10.95 17.28 17.10
N PRO A 25 10.63 16.99 15.83
CA PRO A 25 11.63 16.87 14.78
C PRO A 25 12.35 18.18 14.43
N LEU A 26 11.93 19.33 14.99
CA LEU A 26 12.56 20.63 14.79
C LEU A 26 13.60 20.97 15.86
N ASP A 27 13.64 20.24 16.97
CA ASP A 27 14.64 20.43 18.02
C ASP A 27 16.00 19.85 17.61
N GLU A 28 17.08 20.37 18.21
CA GLU A 28 18.42 19.79 18.03
C GLU A 28 18.55 18.47 18.80
N ASP A 29 19.30 17.52 18.24
CA ASP A 29 19.61 16.26 18.92
C ASP A 29 20.35 16.53 20.24
N GLU A 30 19.88 15.92 21.33
CA GLU A 30 20.50 15.99 22.63
C GLU A 30 21.35 14.75 22.92
N ALA A 31 22.41 14.90 23.74
CA ALA A 31 23.28 13.78 24.11
C ALA A 31 22.56 12.64 24.87
N ARG A 32 21.36 12.89 25.39
CA ARG A 32 20.52 11.91 26.07
C ARG A 32 19.46 11.26 25.17
N ASP A 33 19.42 11.64 23.89
CA ASP A 33 18.45 11.08 22.95
C ASP A 33 18.70 9.60 22.73
N VAL A 34 17.59 8.89 22.50
CA VAL A 34 17.64 7.46 22.23
C VAL A 34 18.21 7.25 20.83
N CYS A 35 19.44 6.77 20.74
CA CYS A 35 20.04 6.41 19.46
C CYS A 35 19.37 5.16 18.87
N VAL A 36 18.82 5.28 17.66
CA VAL A 36 18.25 4.16 16.91
C VAL A 36 19.26 3.67 15.88
N THR A 37 19.80 2.46 16.07
CA THR A 37 20.71 1.84 15.11
C THR A 37 19.94 1.15 13.99
N ALA A 38 20.10 1.62 12.75
CA ALA A 38 19.43 1.06 11.59
C ALA A 38 20.39 0.89 10.40
N THR A 39 20.17 -0.15 9.60
CA THR A 39 20.84 -0.28 8.29
C THR A 39 20.08 0.53 7.25
N ALA A 40 20.74 0.86 6.14
CA ALA A 40 20.09 1.54 5.00
C ALA A 40 18.78 0.83 4.57
N ARG A 41 18.77 -0.50 4.53
CA ARG A 41 17.55 -1.27 4.19
C ARG A 41 16.42 -1.06 5.19
N LYS A 42 16.73 -0.97 6.49
CA LYS A 42 15.72 -0.71 7.53
C LYS A 42 15.13 0.70 7.37
N ILE A 43 15.97 1.69 7.10
CA ILE A 43 15.53 3.07 6.83
C ILE A 43 14.64 3.14 5.59
N THR A 44 15.04 2.46 4.50
CA THR A 44 14.24 2.41 3.26
C THR A 44 12.84 1.85 3.49
N ARG A 45 12.69 0.82 4.33
CA ARG A 45 11.36 0.26 4.66
C ARG A 45 10.44 1.29 5.28
N VAL A 46 10.96 2.05 6.26
CA VAL A 46 10.19 3.09 6.94
C VAL A 46 9.81 4.20 5.96
N ALA A 47 10.76 4.68 5.15
CA ALA A 47 10.50 5.71 4.15
C ALA A 47 9.42 5.28 3.13
N MET A 48 9.47 4.02 2.70
CA MET A 48 8.48 3.47 1.77
C MET A 48 7.09 3.36 2.40
N VAL A 49 6.98 2.92 3.66
CA VAL A 49 5.69 2.88 4.37
C VAL A 49 5.14 4.29 4.60
N ALA A 50 5.99 5.26 4.95
CA ALA A 50 5.56 6.66 5.07
C ALA A 50 4.99 7.19 3.74
N SER A 51 5.65 6.86 2.63
CA SER A 51 5.24 7.26 1.28
C SER A 51 3.90 6.63 0.88
N GLU A 52 3.71 5.34 1.15
CA GLU A 52 2.45 4.64 0.89
C GLU A 52 1.31 5.14 1.78
N THR A 53 1.61 5.47 3.04
CA THR A 53 0.64 6.03 3.98
C THR A 53 0.14 7.38 3.46
N ALA A 54 1.04 8.31 3.13
CA ALA A 54 0.68 9.62 2.61
C ALA A 54 -0.06 9.52 1.26
N SER A 55 0.44 8.70 0.34
CA SER A 55 -0.21 8.41 -0.95
C SER A 55 -1.64 7.92 -0.76
N ARG A 56 -1.84 6.98 0.15
CA ARG A 56 -3.17 6.46 0.46
C ARG A 56 -4.07 7.53 1.05
N PHE A 57 -3.60 8.28 2.05
CA PHE A 57 -4.42 9.26 2.74
C PHE A 57 -4.91 10.35 1.79
N GLN A 58 -4.03 10.80 0.90
CA GLN A 58 -4.41 11.73 -0.16
C GLN A 58 -5.38 11.09 -1.16
N ARG A 59 -5.07 9.86 -1.62
CA ARG A 59 -5.89 9.13 -2.62
C ARG A 59 -7.32 8.86 -2.14
N GLU A 60 -7.49 8.54 -0.86
CA GLU A 60 -8.79 8.20 -0.25
C GLU A 60 -9.46 9.40 0.44
N GLY A 61 -8.84 10.58 0.45
CA GLY A 61 -9.37 11.75 1.16
C GLY A 61 -9.53 11.52 2.66
N ILE A 62 -8.62 10.73 3.26
CA ILE A 62 -8.64 10.45 4.69
C ILE A 62 -8.23 11.73 5.42
N GLY A 63 -9.17 12.34 6.16
CA GLY A 63 -8.95 13.60 6.88
C GLY A 63 -8.07 13.49 8.14
N GLN A 64 -7.42 12.34 8.37
CA GLN A 64 -6.43 12.18 9.43
C GLN A 64 -5.04 12.57 8.89
N ASP A 65 -4.12 12.93 9.78
CA ASP A 65 -2.74 13.20 9.39
C ASP A 65 -1.96 11.88 9.17
N PRO A 66 -1.30 11.67 8.01
CA PRO A 66 -0.44 10.52 7.77
C PRO A 66 0.69 10.38 8.80
N MET A 67 1.25 11.50 9.28
CA MET A 67 2.32 11.45 10.27
C MET A 67 1.79 10.98 11.63
N ALA A 68 0.62 11.49 12.04
CA ALA A 68 -0.11 10.94 13.17
C ALA A 68 -0.40 9.44 13.01
N TRP A 69 -0.61 8.95 11.79
CA TRP A 69 -0.75 7.52 11.56
C TRP A 69 0.53 6.73 11.86
N MET A 70 1.66 7.22 11.34
CA MET A 70 2.98 6.61 11.51
C MET A 70 3.43 6.54 12.97
N LEU A 71 3.04 7.55 13.75
CA LEU A 71 3.42 7.73 15.14
C LEU A 71 2.49 6.99 16.12
N ALA A 72 1.20 6.86 15.84
CA ALA A 72 0.30 6.21 16.78
C ALA A 72 0.59 4.70 16.94
N PRO A 73 0.46 4.14 18.15
CA PRO A 73 0.41 2.69 18.37
C PRO A 73 -0.64 2.01 17.50
N ARG A 74 -0.31 0.85 16.91
CA ARG A 74 -1.21 0.10 16.02
C ARG A 74 -1.38 -1.34 16.44
N ALA A 75 -2.61 -1.83 16.42
CA ALA A 75 -2.91 -3.24 16.60
C ALA A 75 -2.18 -4.10 15.54
N LEU A 76 -2.06 -3.58 14.30
CA LEU A 76 -1.30 -4.22 13.22
C LEU A 76 0.13 -4.58 13.62
N PHE A 77 0.74 -3.79 14.51
CA PHE A 77 2.13 -3.95 14.96
C PHE A 77 2.23 -4.41 16.42
N GLY A 78 1.16 -5.01 16.97
CA GLY A 78 1.17 -5.46 18.37
C GLY A 78 1.32 -4.32 19.38
N GLY A 79 0.86 -3.12 19.05
CA GLY A 79 0.94 -1.93 19.90
C GLY A 79 2.17 -1.04 19.65
N GLN A 80 3.09 -1.41 18.75
CA GLN A 80 4.16 -0.51 18.33
C GLN A 80 3.66 0.53 17.32
N ASN A 81 4.41 1.62 17.17
CA ASN A 81 4.19 2.59 16.09
C ASN A 81 4.82 2.08 14.76
N ALA A 82 4.43 2.68 13.64
CA ALA A 82 4.87 2.23 12.32
C ALA A 82 6.37 2.48 12.07
N ILE A 83 6.92 3.56 12.62
CA ILE A 83 8.33 3.94 12.44
C ILE A 83 9.25 2.85 12.99
N GLU A 84 9.00 2.40 14.22
CA GLU A 84 9.77 1.35 14.86
C GLU A 84 9.47 -0.03 14.25
N ALA A 85 8.18 -0.36 14.12
CA ALA A 85 7.77 -1.68 13.67
C ALA A 85 8.29 -2.00 12.27
N CYS A 86 8.24 -1.04 11.35
CA CYS A 86 8.62 -1.25 9.94
C CYS A 86 10.13 -1.31 9.70
N LEU A 87 10.97 -1.11 10.73
CA LEU A 87 12.38 -1.50 10.64
C LEU A 87 12.49 -3.01 10.37
N GLU A 88 11.56 -3.80 10.89
CA GLU A 88 11.48 -5.24 10.66
C GLU A 88 10.69 -5.60 9.40
N ARG A 89 11.21 -6.57 8.65
CA ARG A 89 10.68 -6.95 7.33
C ARG A 89 9.21 -7.37 7.38
N GLN A 90 8.81 -8.12 8.41
CA GLN A 90 7.46 -8.66 8.53
C GLN A 90 6.41 -7.54 8.65
N ASN A 91 6.64 -6.60 9.56
CA ASN A 91 5.74 -5.46 9.79
C ASN A 91 5.74 -4.49 8.61
N PHE A 92 6.89 -4.28 7.98
CA PHE A 92 6.97 -3.55 6.71
C PHE A 92 6.04 -4.15 5.65
N VAL A 93 6.12 -5.46 5.39
CA VAL A 93 5.26 -6.12 4.39
C VAL A 93 3.79 -5.98 4.76
N ARG A 94 3.45 -6.15 6.04
CA ARG A 94 2.08 -5.96 6.53
C ARG A 94 1.55 -4.56 6.24
N ALA A 95 2.36 -3.52 6.50
CA ALA A 95 1.99 -2.13 6.27
C ALA A 95 1.78 -1.85 4.77
N ILE A 96 2.69 -2.32 3.90
CA ILE A 96 2.55 -2.17 2.45
C ILE A 96 1.26 -2.83 1.95
N LEU A 97 0.92 -4.03 2.44
CA LEU A 97 -0.34 -4.68 2.09
C LEU A 97 -1.56 -3.92 2.61
N LEU A 98 -1.53 -3.44 3.85
CA LEU A 98 -2.63 -2.65 4.41
C LEU A 98 -2.90 -1.40 3.56
N HIS A 99 -1.88 -0.65 3.17
CA HIS A 99 -2.04 0.58 2.38
C HIS A 99 -2.31 0.32 0.89
N GLY A 100 -1.65 -0.67 0.29
CA GLY A 100 -1.82 -1.02 -1.12
C GLY A 100 -3.17 -1.68 -1.42
N LEU A 101 -3.70 -2.47 -0.48
CA LEU A 101 -5.02 -3.11 -0.62
C LEU A 101 -6.16 -2.31 0.03
N SER A 102 -5.83 -1.17 0.66
CA SER A 102 -6.79 -0.31 1.34
C SER A 102 -7.60 -1.03 2.44
N VAL A 103 -6.96 -1.96 3.17
CA VAL A 103 -7.61 -2.81 4.18
C VAL A 103 -7.62 -2.12 5.53
N GLY A 104 -8.62 -1.27 5.78
CA GLY A 104 -8.74 -0.51 7.03
C GLY A 104 -7.51 0.38 7.30
N LEU A 105 -7.44 1.02 8.46
CA LEU A 105 -6.25 1.81 8.87
C LEU A 105 -5.48 1.17 10.03
N ASP A 106 -6.03 0.13 10.67
CA ASP A 106 -5.35 -0.60 11.73
C ASP A 106 -5.92 -2.03 11.80
N ALA A 107 -5.77 -2.78 10.70
CA ALA A 107 -6.25 -4.15 10.63
C ALA A 107 -5.49 -5.05 11.60
N ALA A 108 -6.16 -6.08 12.13
CA ALA A 108 -5.49 -7.07 12.98
C ALA A 108 -4.38 -7.78 12.20
N PRO A 109 -3.22 -8.08 12.82
CA PRO A 109 -2.09 -8.71 12.15
C PRO A 109 -2.49 -10.05 11.52
N ASP A 110 -3.28 -10.87 12.22
CA ASP A 110 -3.80 -12.15 11.71
C ASP A 110 -4.58 -12.02 10.40
N GLN A 111 -5.28 -10.89 10.20
CA GLN A 111 -6.03 -10.65 8.97
C GLN A 111 -5.09 -10.45 7.79
N ILE A 112 -3.99 -9.72 7.98
CA ILE A 112 -2.96 -9.48 6.96
C ILE A 112 -2.09 -10.72 6.80
N ASP A 113 -1.77 -11.42 7.88
CA ASP A 113 -0.99 -12.65 7.86
C ASP A 113 -1.72 -13.76 7.12
N ARG A 114 -3.05 -13.86 7.18
CA ARG A 114 -3.80 -14.79 6.32
C ARG A 114 -3.60 -14.49 4.84
N LEU A 115 -3.53 -13.21 4.46
CA LEU A 115 -3.24 -12.81 3.07
C LEU A 115 -1.81 -13.21 2.65
N LEU A 116 -0.87 -13.24 3.61
CA LEU A 116 0.52 -13.66 3.41
C LEU A 116 0.72 -15.18 3.46
N ALA A 117 0.07 -15.88 4.38
CA ALA A 117 0.13 -17.33 4.54
C ALA A 117 -0.51 -18.04 3.36
N ASP A 118 -1.63 -17.51 2.86
CA ASP A 118 -2.22 -17.90 1.58
C ASP A 118 -1.24 -17.76 0.39
N ALA A 119 -0.15 -17.00 0.54
CA ALA A 119 0.92 -16.86 -0.45
C ALA A 119 2.16 -17.72 -0.15
N ALA A 120 2.28 -18.29 1.06
CA ALA A 120 3.47 -19.01 1.54
C ALA A 120 3.31 -20.55 1.52
N ASP A 121 2.09 -21.10 1.63
CA ASP A 121 1.79 -22.55 1.46
C ASP A 121 1.99 -23.06 0.01
N ASP A 122 2.58 -22.23 -0.84
CA ASP A 122 2.85 -22.47 -2.25
C ASP A 122 4.33 -22.79 -2.57
N ASP A 123 5.12 -23.20 -1.56
CA ASP A 123 6.51 -23.68 -1.73
C ASP A 123 6.57 -25.22 -1.81
N PRO A 124 6.84 -25.84 -2.97
CA PRO A 124 6.93 -27.28 -3.12
C PRO A 124 8.40 -27.71 -3.21
N GLU A 125 9.12 -27.71 -2.08
CA GLU A 125 10.31 -28.54 -1.93
C GLU A 125 10.13 -29.57 -0.82
N SER A 126 9.32 -30.59 -1.12
CA SER A 126 9.58 -31.94 -0.65
C SER A 126 9.38 -32.89 -1.83
N PRO A 127 10.47 -33.42 -2.45
CA PRO A 127 10.40 -34.36 -3.57
C PRO A 127 9.81 -35.74 -3.25
N TRP A 128 9.23 -35.95 -2.06
CA TRP A 128 8.68 -37.23 -1.64
C TRP A 128 7.40 -37.02 -0.82
N MET A 129 6.23 -36.93 -1.47
CA MET A 129 4.96 -37.49 -0.95
C MET A 129 3.83 -37.49 -2.00
N ASP A 130 3.46 -38.71 -2.38
CA ASP A 130 2.17 -39.29 -2.81
C ASP A 130 1.21 -38.51 -3.76
N PRO A 131 0.93 -39.01 -4.98
CA PRO A 131 -0.05 -38.42 -5.90
C PRO A 131 -1.48 -38.80 -5.50
N GLY A 132 -2.06 -38.07 -4.54
CA GLY A 132 -3.32 -38.52 -3.95
C GLY A 132 -4.24 -37.47 -3.35
N ARG A 133 -4.32 -36.23 -3.88
CA ARG A 133 -5.51 -35.37 -3.63
C ARG A 133 -5.59 -34.19 -4.58
N ASN A 134 -6.48 -34.30 -5.55
CA ASN A 134 -6.71 -33.32 -6.60
C ASN A 134 -7.81 -32.34 -6.16
N VAL A 135 -7.49 -31.39 -5.28
CA VAL A 135 -8.36 -30.22 -4.96
C VAL A 135 -7.49 -29.00 -4.65
N GLY A 136 -6.74 -28.48 -5.64
CA GLY A 136 -5.85 -27.32 -5.42
C GLY A 136 -5.38 -26.56 -6.66
N GLY A 137 -5.86 -26.92 -7.86
CA GLY A 137 -5.29 -26.46 -9.13
C GLY A 137 -5.53 -24.99 -9.52
N ASN A 138 -6.33 -24.22 -8.77
CA ASN A 138 -6.84 -22.94 -9.29
C ASN A 138 -6.09 -21.67 -8.78
N ARG A 139 -5.33 -21.76 -7.67
CA ARG A 139 -4.68 -20.58 -7.05
C ARG A 139 -3.19 -20.45 -7.39
N ARG A 140 -2.46 -21.57 -7.47
CA ARG A 140 -1.04 -21.65 -7.91
C ARG A 140 -0.80 -21.12 -9.33
N GLU A 141 -1.76 -21.31 -10.24
CA GLU A 141 -1.68 -20.69 -11.58
C GLU A 141 -1.92 -19.17 -11.55
N ARG A 142 -2.65 -18.67 -10.54
CA ARG A 142 -3.13 -17.28 -10.49
C ARG A 142 -2.03 -16.33 -9.98
N MET A 143 -1.20 -16.76 -9.03
CA MET A 143 0.00 -16.03 -8.58
C MET A 143 1.18 -16.14 -9.56
N ARG A 144 1.35 -17.28 -10.25
CA ARG A 144 2.31 -17.44 -11.37
C ARG A 144 1.99 -16.59 -12.60
N ARG A 145 0.90 -15.83 -12.58
CA ARG A 145 0.41 -14.98 -13.69
C ARG A 145 0.35 -13.49 -13.36
N LEU A 146 0.77 -13.04 -12.17
CA LEU A 146 0.89 -11.61 -11.91
C LEU A 146 2.01 -11.03 -12.78
N ARG A 147 1.65 -10.04 -13.59
CA ARG A 147 2.58 -9.36 -14.49
C ARG A 147 2.44 -7.87 -14.26
N LEU A 148 3.51 -7.13 -14.47
CA LEU A 148 3.46 -5.68 -14.47
C LEU A 148 2.57 -5.24 -15.63
N TYR A 149 1.57 -4.43 -15.36
CA TYR A 149 0.80 -3.73 -16.38
C TYR A 149 1.02 -2.24 -16.20
N THR A 150 1.11 -1.54 -17.33
CA THR A 150 1.06 -0.09 -17.37
C THR A 150 -0.18 0.36 -18.12
N ALA A 151 -0.71 1.54 -17.79
CA ALA A 151 -1.82 2.13 -18.49
C ALA A 151 -1.58 3.63 -18.65
N ILE A 152 -1.81 4.13 -19.85
CA ILE A 152 -1.87 5.56 -20.14
C ILE A 152 -3.33 5.93 -20.33
N ILE A 153 -3.75 7.01 -19.69
CA ILE A 153 -5.13 7.47 -19.66
C ILE A 153 -5.11 8.95 -19.99
N VAL A 154 -5.92 9.35 -20.96
CA VAL A 154 -6.14 10.75 -21.33
C VAL A 154 -7.63 10.97 -21.34
N ILE A 155 -8.15 11.80 -20.45
CA ILE A 155 -9.58 12.11 -20.37
C ILE A 155 -9.83 13.61 -20.24
N ALA A 156 -10.94 14.08 -20.80
CA ALA A 156 -11.47 15.40 -20.51
C ALA A 156 -12.43 15.31 -19.32
N ARG A 157 -12.21 16.13 -18.28
CA ARG A 157 -13.04 16.19 -17.08
C ARG A 157 -13.25 17.64 -16.66
N GLY A 158 -14.48 18.14 -16.80
CA GLY A 158 -14.86 19.45 -16.26
C GLY A 158 -14.10 20.65 -16.82
N GLY A 159 -13.68 20.62 -18.09
CA GLY A 159 -12.87 21.69 -18.68
C GLY A 159 -11.38 21.60 -18.35
N GLU A 160 -10.91 20.44 -17.91
CA GLU A 160 -9.50 20.10 -17.78
C GLU A 160 -9.21 18.81 -18.54
N LEU A 161 -8.00 18.70 -19.07
CA LEU A 161 -7.46 17.48 -19.65
C LEU A 161 -6.60 16.79 -18.59
N VAL A 162 -6.95 15.56 -18.23
CA VAL A 162 -6.21 14.75 -17.27
C VAL A 162 -5.41 13.70 -18.04
N HIS A 163 -4.10 13.76 -17.90
CA HIS A 163 -3.18 12.71 -18.30
C HIS A 163 -2.80 11.89 -17.06
N ALA A 164 -3.05 10.59 -17.08
CA ALA A 164 -2.65 9.68 -16.01
C ALA A 164 -1.84 8.50 -16.54
N PHE A 165 -0.79 8.15 -15.82
CA PHE A 165 -0.01 6.94 -15.99
C PHE A 165 -0.25 6.05 -14.77
N HIS A 166 -0.64 4.80 -14.99
CA HIS A 166 -0.84 3.81 -13.93
C HIS A 166 0.10 2.63 -14.17
N ALA A 167 0.73 2.11 -13.12
CA ALA A 167 1.53 0.90 -13.17
C ALA A 167 1.24 0.02 -11.97
N SER A 168 0.76 -1.20 -12.21
CA SER A 168 0.55 -2.17 -11.14
C SER A 168 0.68 -3.60 -11.59
N PHE A 169 0.96 -4.50 -10.64
CA PHE A 169 0.93 -5.94 -10.90
C PHE A 169 -0.52 -6.45 -10.85
N ALA A 170 -0.91 -7.19 -11.89
CA ALA A 170 -2.21 -7.83 -11.97
C ALA A 170 -2.15 -9.15 -12.73
N SER A 171 -3.18 -9.98 -12.58
CA SER A 171 -3.31 -11.25 -13.29
C SER A 171 -3.80 -11.08 -14.73
N SER A 172 -4.38 -9.92 -15.06
CA SER A 172 -4.88 -9.60 -16.39
C SER A 172 -5.11 -8.10 -16.56
N ALA A 173 -5.23 -7.64 -17.81
CA ALA A 173 -5.61 -6.27 -18.13
C ALA A 173 -7.03 -5.91 -17.65
N ALA A 174 -7.93 -6.90 -17.48
CA ALA A 174 -9.28 -6.66 -16.97
C ALA A 174 -9.25 -6.17 -15.52
N VAL A 175 -8.41 -6.76 -14.68
CA VAL A 175 -8.21 -6.33 -13.28
C VAL A 175 -7.67 -4.90 -13.22
N ILE A 176 -6.75 -4.54 -14.12
CA ILE A 176 -6.24 -3.16 -14.23
C ILE A 176 -7.36 -2.20 -14.62
N ARG A 177 -8.20 -2.60 -15.59
CA ARG A 177 -9.35 -1.80 -16.02
C ARG A 177 -10.35 -1.57 -14.89
N GLU A 178 -10.67 -2.61 -14.12
CA GLU A 178 -11.54 -2.49 -12.94
C GLU A 178 -10.95 -1.52 -11.90
N ARG A 179 -9.63 -1.58 -11.66
CA ARG A 179 -8.94 -0.63 -10.76
C ARG A 179 -9.00 0.80 -11.27
N ILE A 180 -8.76 1.01 -12.57
CA ILE A 180 -8.87 2.33 -13.21
C ILE A 180 -10.30 2.84 -13.12
N GLN A 181 -11.29 1.98 -13.35
CA GLN A 181 -12.71 2.35 -13.27
C GLN A 181 -13.08 2.78 -11.85
N ALA A 182 -12.64 2.02 -10.84
CA ALA A 182 -12.88 2.34 -9.44
C ALA A 182 -12.22 3.68 -9.03
N ARG A 183 -11.04 3.99 -9.59
CA ARG A 183 -10.24 5.15 -9.20
C ARG A 183 -10.56 6.43 -9.97
N LEU A 184 -10.72 6.31 -11.29
CA LEU A 184 -10.79 7.45 -12.23
C LEU A 184 -12.15 7.51 -12.94
N GLY A 185 -13.03 6.55 -12.68
CA GLY A 185 -14.37 6.47 -13.26
C GLY A 185 -14.41 5.69 -14.56
N LEU A 186 -15.64 5.43 -15.02
CA LEU A 186 -15.90 4.59 -16.19
C LEU A 186 -15.22 5.12 -17.47
N ALA A 187 -15.32 6.42 -17.72
CA ALA A 187 -14.72 7.05 -18.91
C ALA A 187 -13.20 6.86 -18.98
N ALA A 188 -12.51 6.91 -17.83
CA ALA A 188 -11.07 6.67 -17.75
C ALA A 188 -10.72 5.22 -18.07
N ALA A 189 -11.50 4.26 -17.59
CA ALA A 189 -11.27 2.84 -17.81
C ALA A 189 -11.53 2.42 -19.27
N GLU A 190 -12.52 3.05 -19.92
CA GLU A 190 -12.80 2.85 -21.34
C GLU A 190 -11.69 3.43 -22.23
N GLN A 191 -11.13 4.58 -21.85
CA GLN A 191 -10.07 5.26 -22.60
C GLN A 191 -8.65 4.79 -22.23
N ALA A 192 -8.51 3.95 -21.20
CA ALA A 192 -7.22 3.45 -20.74
C ALA A 192 -6.52 2.55 -21.77
N GLN A 193 -5.33 2.95 -22.18
CA GLN A 193 -4.44 2.15 -23.01
C GLN A 193 -3.58 1.26 -22.12
N ILE A 194 -4.11 0.07 -21.79
CA ILE A 194 -3.46 -0.89 -20.89
C ILE A 194 -2.49 -1.78 -21.69
N ARG A 195 -1.25 -1.88 -21.21
CA ARG A 195 -0.18 -2.70 -21.80
C ARG A 195 0.46 -3.59 -20.76
N LEU A 196 0.99 -4.72 -21.23
CA LEU A 196 1.82 -5.60 -20.43
C LEU A 196 3.26 -5.08 -20.40
N GLY A 197 3.84 -4.96 -19.21
CA GLY A 197 5.15 -4.36 -18.98
C GLY A 197 5.12 -2.84 -19.12
N ILE A 198 6.30 -2.25 -19.34
CA ILE A 198 6.48 -0.82 -19.56
C ILE A 198 7.22 -0.61 -20.89
N ASP A 199 6.84 0.44 -21.60
CA ASP A 199 7.53 0.91 -22.80
C ASP A 199 8.29 2.20 -22.45
N PRO A 200 9.60 2.11 -22.16
CA PRO A 200 10.39 3.25 -21.70
C PRO A 200 10.63 4.28 -22.80
N ASP A 201 10.52 3.89 -24.06
CA ASP A 201 10.77 4.76 -25.22
C ASP A 201 9.48 5.46 -25.69
N CYS A 202 8.33 5.14 -25.09
CA CYS A 202 7.07 5.81 -25.39
C CYS A 202 7.14 7.28 -24.94
N PRO A 203 6.86 8.26 -25.83
CA PRO A 203 6.93 9.68 -25.51
C PRO A 203 6.12 10.07 -24.27
N THR A 204 4.95 9.47 -24.07
CA THR A 204 4.09 9.74 -22.90
C THR A 204 4.69 9.17 -21.61
N THR A 205 5.32 7.99 -21.65
CA THR A 205 6.03 7.43 -20.49
C THR A 205 7.19 8.35 -20.09
N ILE A 206 7.99 8.80 -21.06
CA ILE A 206 9.13 9.70 -20.84
C ILE A 206 8.67 11.03 -20.25
N ALA A 207 7.56 11.58 -20.74
CA ALA A 207 7.04 12.86 -20.27
C ALA A 207 6.42 12.79 -18.86
N MET A 208 5.81 11.65 -18.50
CA MET A 208 5.03 11.53 -17.28
C MET A 208 5.75 10.84 -16.13
N VAL A 209 6.69 9.94 -16.43
CA VAL A 209 7.29 9.07 -15.42
C VAL A 209 8.71 9.55 -15.12
N PRO A 210 9.01 10.00 -13.89
CA PRO A 210 10.37 10.37 -13.50
C PRO A 210 11.37 9.23 -13.78
N PRO A 211 12.61 9.54 -14.23
CA PRO A 211 13.60 8.52 -14.62
C PRO A 211 13.84 7.44 -13.54
N GLY A 212 13.90 7.83 -12.27
CA GLY A 212 14.08 6.87 -11.16
C GLY A 212 12.91 5.89 -10.98
N ILE A 213 11.67 6.31 -11.28
CA ILE A 213 10.49 5.42 -11.25
C ILE A 213 10.50 4.50 -12.47
N LEU A 214 10.92 5.04 -13.63
CA LEU A 214 11.05 4.27 -14.86
C LEU A 214 12.07 3.13 -14.72
N ASP A 215 13.21 3.40 -14.08
CA ASP A 215 14.24 2.39 -13.79
C ASP A 215 13.69 1.26 -12.90
N VAL A 216 12.94 1.61 -11.85
CA VAL A 216 12.29 0.63 -10.95
C VAL A 216 11.27 -0.23 -11.71
N LEU A 217 10.45 0.37 -12.57
CA LEU A 217 9.46 -0.34 -13.38
C LEU A 217 10.12 -1.26 -14.41
N CYS A 218 11.19 -0.80 -15.07
CA CYS A 218 11.98 -1.60 -16.01
C CYS A 218 12.67 -2.79 -15.33
N GLN A 219 13.23 -2.58 -14.14
CA GLN A 219 13.84 -3.65 -13.34
C GLN A 219 12.79 -4.67 -12.88
N SER A 220 11.64 -4.18 -12.41
CA SER A 220 10.52 -5.02 -11.94
C SER A 220 9.84 -5.81 -13.08
N GLY A 221 9.85 -5.28 -14.31
CA GLY A 221 9.27 -5.92 -15.49
C GLY A 221 10.09 -7.05 -16.11
N ARG A 222 11.40 -7.17 -15.78
CA ARG A 222 12.33 -8.08 -16.49
C ARG A 222 12.32 -9.55 -16.03
N ARG A 223 11.65 -9.88 -14.92
CA ARG A 223 11.23 -11.22 -14.43
C ARG A 223 11.02 -11.05 -12.92
N PRO A 224 9.86 -11.39 -12.34
CA PRO A 224 9.72 -11.41 -10.89
C PRO A 224 10.57 -12.59 -10.38
N ARG A 225 11.75 -12.30 -9.82
CA ARG A 225 12.43 -13.28 -8.96
C ARG A 225 11.51 -13.45 -7.75
N SER A 226 11.21 -14.69 -7.41
CA SER A 226 10.15 -15.13 -6.48
C SER A 226 10.28 -14.63 -5.03
N SER A 227 11.08 -13.61 -4.75
CA SER A 227 11.32 -13.07 -3.41
C SER A 227 11.03 -11.57 -3.24
N GLU A 228 10.76 -10.80 -4.31
CA GLU A 228 10.53 -9.34 -4.27
C GLU A 228 9.57 -8.99 -5.43
N ILE A 229 8.38 -8.38 -5.35
CA ILE A 229 7.72 -7.42 -4.44
C ILE A 229 6.19 -7.66 -4.54
N PRO A 230 5.41 -7.82 -3.45
CA PRO A 230 3.97 -7.57 -3.50
C PRO A 230 3.69 -6.13 -3.03
N GLY A 231 3.16 -5.28 -3.92
CA GLY A 231 2.63 -3.96 -3.53
C GLY A 231 2.88 -2.78 -4.48
N LEU A 232 3.47 -2.96 -5.67
CA LEU A 232 3.67 -1.82 -6.58
C LEU A 232 2.33 -1.42 -7.25
N ASP A 233 1.78 -0.29 -6.83
CA ASP A 233 0.66 0.43 -7.47
C ASP A 233 0.99 1.92 -7.57
N ILE A 234 1.57 2.32 -8.69
CA ILE A 234 1.96 3.71 -8.96
C ILE A 234 0.92 4.34 -9.87
N THR A 235 0.45 5.53 -9.53
CA THR A 235 -0.33 6.37 -10.44
C THR A 235 0.24 7.78 -10.42
N VAL A 236 0.61 8.29 -11.59
CA VAL A 236 1.08 9.66 -11.81
C VAL A 236 0.04 10.40 -12.62
N GLU A 237 -0.38 11.56 -12.15
CA GLU A 237 -1.41 12.39 -12.81
C GLU A 237 -0.84 13.78 -13.13
N GLN A 238 -1.14 14.26 -14.32
CA GLN A 238 -0.91 15.63 -14.74
C GLN A 238 -2.24 16.22 -15.23
N ARG A 239 -2.60 17.38 -14.68
CA ARG A 239 -3.79 18.13 -15.08
C ARG A 239 -3.37 19.33 -15.90
N LEU A 240 -3.97 19.45 -17.07
CA LEU A 240 -3.73 20.55 -17.99
C LEU A 240 -5.04 21.35 -18.13
N PRO A 241 -5.01 22.67 -17.92
CA PRO A 241 -6.16 23.50 -18.24
C PRO A 241 -6.41 23.43 -19.75
N THR A 242 -7.67 23.22 -20.16
CA THR A 242 -8.09 23.28 -21.58
C THR A 242 -8.62 24.64 -21.96
#